data_AF-A0A916UCQ6-F1
#
_entry.id   AF-A0A916UCQ6-F1
#
_cell.length_a   1.000
_cell.length_b   1.000
_cell.length_c   1.000
_cell.angle_alpha   90.00
_cell.angle_beta   90.00
_cell.angle_gamma   90.00
#
_symmetry.space_group_name_H-M   'P 1'
#
loop_
_entity.id
_entity.type
_entity.pdbx_description
1 polymer ?
#
loop_
_entity_poly.entity_id
_entity_poly.type
_entity_poly.pdbx_seq_one_letter_code
_entity_poly.pdbx_strand_id
1 'polypeptide(L)'
;MIEQVFSKNRHDKLGLTWKAWAAIAVVAAIAAGGMLLLGEAADDTPVSATPTRELTPQEQAVLVKALSPGLNQPATIQWRWLPLSTKTFEKGQGRYCGYLNAKDGFGNDLGFQPFLSAVTTSHGHIDSGELALLATDDEALATVKRMCAQSGYEIP
;
A
#
# COMPACT_ATOMS: atom_id res chain seq x y z
N MET A 1 15.08 -22.95 46.25
CA MET A 1 14.45 -23.98 45.39
C MET A 1 13.08 -24.23 46.00
N ILE A 2 12.03 -23.58 45.45
CA ILE A 2 10.68 -23.58 46.02
C ILE A 2 9.72 -24.15 44.98
N GLU A 3 8.92 -25.09 45.46
CA GLU A 3 7.90 -25.87 44.77
C GLU A 3 6.67 -25.06 44.32
N GLN A 4 6.08 -25.53 43.22
CA GLN A 4 4.65 -25.75 42.94
C GLN A 4 3.61 -25.11 43.88
N VAL A 5 2.72 -24.27 43.35
CA VAL A 5 1.29 -24.24 43.76
C VAL A 5 0.41 -23.84 42.56
N PHE A 6 -0.31 -24.84 42.03
CA PHE A 6 -1.55 -24.66 41.31
C PHE A 6 -2.62 -24.25 42.34
N SER A 7 -3.28 -23.09 42.19
CA SER A 7 -4.58 -22.90 42.85
C SER A 7 -5.47 -21.89 42.15
N LYS A 8 -6.70 -22.35 41.97
CA LYS A 8 -7.87 -21.77 41.34
C LYS A 8 -8.81 -21.31 42.46
N ASN A 9 -9.19 -20.03 42.49
CA ASN A 9 -10.32 -19.49 43.27
C ASN A 9 -10.67 -18.10 42.66
N ARG A 10 -11.78 -17.83 41.97
CA ARG A 10 -13.23 -18.09 42.14
C ARG A 10 -13.93 -17.02 43.01
N HIS A 11 -15.07 -16.56 42.47
CA HIS A 11 -16.21 -15.80 43.04
C HIS A 11 -16.20 -14.28 42.78
N ASP A 12 -17.05 -13.72 41.91
CA ASP A 12 -18.54 -13.70 41.75
C ASP A 12 -19.28 -12.69 42.63
N LYS A 13 -20.26 -12.01 41.99
CA LYS A 13 -21.43 -11.25 42.52
C LYS A 13 -21.16 -9.76 42.80
N LEU A 14 -21.95 -8.74 42.39
CA LEU A 14 -23.33 -8.53 41.90
C LEU A 14 -23.27 -7.33 40.90
N GLY A 15 -24.06 -7.16 39.84
CA GLY A 15 -25.52 -7.18 39.74
C GLY A 15 -26.02 -5.76 39.39
N LEU A 16 -26.35 -5.47 38.12
CA LEU A 16 -27.38 -4.49 37.76
C LEU A 16 -27.84 -4.68 36.30
N THR A 17 -28.98 -5.36 36.17
CA THR A 17 -29.76 -5.52 34.95
C THR A 17 -30.71 -4.35 34.80
N TRP A 18 -30.92 -3.80 33.60
CA TRP A 18 -32.21 -3.22 33.22
C TRP A 18 -32.31 -2.90 31.71
N LYS A 19 -33.32 -3.50 31.06
CA LYS A 19 -34.04 -3.05 29.86
C LYS A 19 -33.25 -3.10 28.53
N ALA A 20 -33.23 -4.20 27.79
CA ALA A 20 -34.37 -4.76 27.05
C ALA A 20 -35.26 -3.67 26.42
N TRP A 21 -35.00 -3.33 25.16
CA TRP A 21 -35.99 -2.72 24.28
C TRP A 21 -36.28 -3.69 23.14
N ALA A 22 -37.54 -4.05 23.09
CA ALA A 22 -38.11 -5.10 22.27
C ALA A 22 -38.34 -4.64 20.82
N ALA A 23 -38.28 -5.65 19.95
CA ALA A 23 -38.99 -5.84 18.69
C ALA A 23 -39.96 -4.73 18.23
N ILE A 24 -39.77 -4.26 16.99
CA ILE A 24 -40.84 -3.71 16.17
C ILE A 24 -41.14 -4.72 15.07
N ALA A 25 -42.43 -5.03 14.96
CA ALA A 25 -43.04 -6.09 14.18
C ALA A 25 -42.88 -5.90 12.67
N VAL A 26 -42.65 -7.02 11.97
CA VAL A 26 -42.80 -7.15 10.52
C VAL A 26 -44.30 -7.10 10.20
N VAL A 27 -44.75 -6.04 9.53
CA VAL A 27 -46.10 -5.91 8.99
C VAL A 27 -46.16 -6.61 7.64
N ALA A 28 -47.12 -7.51 7.48
CA ALA A 28 -47.34 -8.31 6.29
C ALA A 28 -48.18 -7.58 5.22
N ALA A 29 -47.74 -7.76 3.96
CA ALA A 29 -48.50 -7.95 2.71
C ALA A 29 -49.51 -6.88 2.23
N ILE A 30 -49.44 -6.52 0.94
CA ILE A 30 -50.40 -6.94 -0.12
C ILE A 30 -50.14 -6.19 -1.45
N ALA A 31 -50.27 -6.95 -2.55
CA ALA A 31 -50.66 -6.60 -3.93
C ALA A 31 -49.75 -5.80 -4.87
N ALA A 32 -49.31 -6.53 -5.91
CA ALA A 32 -49.52 -6.25 -7.34
C ALA A 32 -49.35 -4.81 -7.87
N GLY A 33 -48.32 -4.63 -8.71
CA GLY A 33 -48.32 -3.61 -9.76
C GLY A 33 -47.02 -2.83 -9.87
N GLY A 34 -46.39 -2.89 -11.04
CA GLY A 34 -45.43 -1.88 -11.48
C GLY A 34 -43.96 -2.26 -11.32
N MET A 35 -43.39 -2.86 -12.36
CA MET A 35 -41.95 -2.85 -12.60
C MET A 35 -41.52 -1.43 -12.93
N LEU A 36 -41.04 -0.69 -11.92
CA LEU A 36 -40.30 0.56 -12.09
C LEU A 36 -38.82 0.24 -12.00
N LEU A 37 -38.12 0.36 -13.13
CA LEU A 37 -36.67 0.36 -13.22
C LEU A 37 -36.16 1.61 -12.48
N LEU A 38 -35.84 1.46 -11.19
CA LEU A 38 -35.06 2.45 -10.47
C LEU A 38 -33.61 2.30 -10.93
N GLY A 39 -33.16 3.28 -11.70
CA GLY A 39 -31.75 3.47 -11.98
C GLY A 39 -31.02 3.69 -10.66
N GLU A 40 -30.12 2.78 -10.33
CA GLU A 40 -29.10 2.96 -9.31
C GLU A 40 -28.24 4.15 -9.77
N ALA A 41 -28.52 5.35 -9.25
CA ALA A 41 -27.58 6.45 -9.36
C ALA A 41 -26.39 6.04 -8.50
N ALA A 42 -25.34 5.54 -9.15
CA ALA A 42 -24.06 5.32 -8.53
C ALA A 42 -23.65 6.65 -7.88
N ASP A 43 -23.66 6.68 -6.55
CA ASP A 43 -23.11 7.75 -5.76
C ASP A 43 -21.60 7.72 -6.02
N ASP A 44 -21.18 8.52 -7.00
CA ASP A 44 -19.78 8.82 -7.32
C ASP A 44 -19.26 9.71 -6.17
N THR A 45 -19.14 9.11 -4.98
CA THR A 45 -18.39 9.72 -3.89
C THR A 45 -16.98 9.93 -4.43
N PRO A 46 -16.48 11.18 -4.53
CA PRO A 46 -15.15 11.43 -5.06
C PRO A 46 -14.15 10.76 -4.11
N VAL A 47 -13.62 9.61 -4.55
CA VAL A 47 -12.48 8.95 -3.92
C VAL A 47 -11.39 10.02 -3.88
N SER A 48 -11.05 10.50 -2.68
CA SER A 48 -10.02 11.52 -2.50
C SER A 48 -8.75 11.05 -3.20
N ALA A 49 -8.48 11.64 -4.37
CA ALA A 49 -7.29 11.34 -5.14
C ALA A 49 -6.09 11.69 -4.28
N THR A 50 -5.20 10.72 -4.08
CA THR A 50 -3.95 10.96 -3.37
C THR A 50 -3.16 12.02 -4.14
N PRO A 51 -2.69 13.11 -3.51
CA PRO A 51 -1.92 14.12 -4.21
C PRO A 51 -0.61 13.52 -4.74
N THR A 52 -0.50 13.50 -6.06
CA THR A 52 0.68 13.04 -6.80
C THR A 52 1.33 14.18 -7.58
N ARG A 53 2.65 14.09 -7.80
CA ARG A 53 3.38 14.99 -8.70
C ARG A 53 4.46 14.27 -9.48
N GLU A 54 4.89 14.82 -10.61
CA GLU A 54 6.05 14.30 -11.33
C GLU A 54 7.35 14.48 -10.53
N LEU A 55 8.30 13.57 -10.75
CA LEU A 55 9.66 13.74 -10.27
C LEU A 55 10.37 14.83 -11.07
N THR A 56 11.07 15.72 -10.37
CA THR A 56 11.96 16.67 -11.01
C THR A 56 13.18 15.96 -11.61
N PRO A 57 13.87 16.55 -12.61
CA PRO A 57 15.09 15.97 -13.15
C PRO A 57 16.17 15.73 -12.08
N GLN A 58 16.23 16.59 -11.06
CA GLN A 58 17.18 16.45 -9.96
C GLN A 58 16.87 15.23 -9.10
N GLU A 59 15.60 14.98 -8.80
CA GLU A 59 15.18 13.80 -8.03
C GLU A 59 15.40 12.51 -8.80
N GLN A 60 15.14 12.50 -10.11
CA GLN A 60 15.47 11.36 -10.97
C GLN A 60 16.97 11.08 -10.92
N ALA A 61 17.82 12.11 -11.01
CA ALA A 61 19.27 11.94 -10.90
C ALA A 61 19.72 11.40 -9.54
N VAL A 62 19.10 11.85 -8.44
CA VAL A 62 19.33 11.32 -7.09
C VAL A 62 18.96 9.83 -7.03
N LEU A 63 17.79 9.45 -7.53
CA LEU A 63 17.34 8.05 -7.55
C LEU A 63 18.23 7.18 -8.44
N VAL A 64 18.60 7.63 -9.64
CA VAL A 64 19.54 6.87 -10.51
C VAL A 64 20.84 6.61 -9.75
N LYS A 65 21.42 7.64 -9.13
CA LYS A 65 22.68 7.50 -8.38
C LYS A 65 22.54 6.53 -7.20
N ALA A 66 21.41 6.56 -6.52
CA ALA A 66 21.16 5.81 -5.30
C ALA A 66 20.74 4.35 -5.53
N LEU A 67 19.97 4.09 -6.59
CA LEU A 67 19.36 2.79 -6.87
C LEU A 67 20.21 1.91 -7.82
N SER A 68 21.11 2.51 -8.59
CA SER A 68 21.98 1.78 -9.53
C SER A 68 23.05 0.89 -8.88
N PRO A 69 23.66 1.22 -7.71
CA PRO A 69 24.65 0.36 -7.08
C PRO A 69 24.11 -1.05 -6.81
N GLY A 70 24.91 -2.07 -7.12
CA GLY A 70 24.53 -3.48 -6.94
C GLY A 70 23.73 -4.07 -8.11
N LEU A 71 23.26 -3.26 -9.05
CA LEU A 71 22.65 -3.74 -10.29
C LEU A 71 23.72 -4.01 -11.36
N ASN A 72 23.49 -5.01 -12.22
CA ASN A 72 24.40 -5.29 -13.32
C ASN A 72 24.31 -4.19 -14.38
N GLN A 73 25.48 -3.75 -14.86
CA GLN A 73 25.60 -2.74 -15.91
C GLN A 73 24.77 -1.46 -15.60
N PRO A 74 25.09 -0.75 -14.50
CA PRO A 74 24.27 0.35 -14.02
C PRO A 74 24.05 1.48 -15.03
N ALA A 75 25.01 1.68 -15.95
CA ALA A 75 24.92 2.70 -17.00
C ALA A 75 23.89 2.38 -18.10
N THR A 76 23.41 1.13 -18.20
CA THR A 76 22.44 0.71 -19.22
C THR A 76 21.03 0.57 -18.68
N ILE A 77 20.80 0.85 -17.39
CA ILE A 77 19.48 0.73 -16.77
C ILE A 77 18.51 1.73 -17.41
N GLN A 78 17.34 1.22 -17.80
CA GLN A 78 16.25 2.05 -18.28
C GLN A 78 15.26 2.25 -17.13
N TRP A 79 14.82 3.49 -16.93
CA TRP A 79 13.92 3.85 -15.84
C TRP A 79 12.55 4.25 -16.37
N ARG A 80 11.49 3.82 -15.70
CA ARG A 80 10.14 4.37 -15.83
C ARG A 80 9.69 4.86 -14.47
N TRP A 81 9.66 6.16 -14.34
CA TRP A 81 9.25 6.84 -13.12
C TRP A 81 7.74 6.88 -13.02
N LEU A 82 7.22 6.56 -11.85
CA LEU A 82 5.84 6.85 -11.48
C LEU A 82 5.77 8.23 -10.82
N PRO A 83 4.61 8.91 -10.89
CA PRO A 83 4.38 10.12 -10.11
C PRO A 83 4.64 9.86 -8.62
N LEU A 84 5.31 10.80 -7.95
CA LEU A 84 5.53 10.75 -6.53
C LEU A 84 4.20 10.86 -5.77
N SER A 85 3.82 9.82 -5.06
CA SER A 85 2.68 9.80 -4.14
C SER A 85 3.10 10.36 -2.79
N THR A 86 2.54 11.50 -2.37
CA THR A 86 2.90 12.10 -1.09
C THR A 86 2.25 11.43 0.13
N LYS A 87 1.41 10.40 -0.10
CA LYS A 87 0.55 9.74 0.90
C LYS A 87 1.28 9.25 2.15
N THR A 88 2.53 8.80 2.00
CA THR A 88 3.24 8.04 3.04
C THR A 88 4.58 8.64 3.44
N PHE A 89 4.83 9.90 3.06
CA PHE A 89 6.03 10.60 3.50
C PHE A 89 5.82 11.17 4.90
N GLU A 90 6.13 10.37 5.92
CA GLU A 90 6.09 10.79 7.31
C GLU A 90 7.49 11.19 7.78
N LYS A 91 7.61 12.37 8.38
CA LYS A 91 8.88 12.88 8.97
C LYS A 91 10.07 12.85 8.00
N GLY A 92 9.81 13.08 6.71
CA GLY A 92 10.85 13.09 5.68
C GLY A 92 11.32 11.70 5.27
N GLN A 93 10.61 10.62 5.59
CA GLN A 93 10.93 9.27 5.14
C GLN A 93 9.72 8.66 4.44
N GLY A 94 9.95 7.86 3.41
CA GLY A 94 8.87 7.22 2.68
C GLY A 94 9.36 6.11 1.77
N ARG A 95 8.42 5.62 0.96
CA ARG A 95 8.69 4.62 -0.07
C ARG A 95 8.34 5.19 -1.43
N TYR A 96 9.20 4.92 -2.40
CA TYR A 96 8.97 5.26 -3.79
C TYR A 96 8.99 3.99 -4.65
N CYS A 97 8.05 3.90 -5.57
CA CYS A 97 7.91 2.79 -6.49
C CYS A 97 8.01 3.26 -7.93
N GLY A 98 8.53 2.38 -8.78
CA GLY A 98 8.64 2.61 -10.22
C GLY A 98 8.99 1.31 -10.92
N TYR A 99 9.47 1.43 -12.16
CA TYR A 99 9.99 0.29 -12.91
C TYR A 99 11.40 0.58 -13.40
N LEU A 100 12.22 -0.46 -13.42
CA LEU A 100 13.52 -0.42 -14.05
C LEU A 100 13.72 -1.66 -14.91
N ASN A 101 14.44 -1.49 -16.01
CA ASN A 101 14.94 -2.59 -16.83
C ASN A 101 16.46 -2.62 -16.68
N ALA A 102 16.94 -3.57 -15.88
CA ALA A 102 18.35 -3.86 -15.68
C ALA A 102 18.73 -5.13 -16.43
N LYS A 103 20.03 -5.43 -16.44
CA LYS A 103 20.53 -6.68 -17.02
C LYS A 103 20.70 -7.76 -15.97
N ASP A 104 20.55 -9.01 -16.38
CA ASP A 104 20.99 -10.15 -15.59
C ASP A 104 22.54 -10.29 -15.61
N GLY A 105 23.06 -11.31 -14.93
CA GLY A 105 24.50 -11.60 -14.92
C GLY A 105 25.07 -12.05 -16.28
N PHE A 106 24.21 -12.33 -17.25
CA PHE A 106 24.57 -12.77 -18.61
C PHE A 106 24.40 -11.65 -19.65
N GLY A 107 23.92 -10.47 -19.25
CA GLY A 107 23.72 -9.30 -20.11
C GLY A 107 22.35 -9.22 -20.79
N ASN A 108 21.43 -10.14 -20.50
CA ASN A 108 20.06 -10.09 -21.00
C ASN A 108 19.24 -9.08 -20.21
N ASP A 109 18.29 -8.42 -20.88
CA ASP A 109 17.36 -7.51 -20.23
C ASP A 109 16.35 -8.30 -19.40
N LEU A 110 16.11 -7.86 -18.17
CA LEU A 110 15.09 -8.43 -17.28
C LEU A 110 13.67 -8.05 -17.73
N GLY A 111 13.55 -7.05 -18.62
CA GLY A 111 12.29 -6.34 -18.85
C GLY A 111 12.03 -5.31 -17.75
N PHE A 112 10.95 -4.54 -17.88
CA PHE A 112 10.59 -3.55 -16.87
C PHE A 112 10.02 -4.23 -15.63
N GLN A 113 10.88 -4.43 -14.64
CA GLN A 113 10.53 -5.00 -13.36
C GLN A 113 10.14 -3.88 -12.38
N PRO A 114 9.06 -4.04 -11.60
CA PRO A 114 8.72 -3.07 -10.57
C PRO A 114 9.75 -3.13 -9.44
N PHE A 115 10.05 -1.98 -8.88
CA PHE A 115 10.94 -1.86 -7.74
C PHE A 115 10.28 -1.10 -6.59
N LEU A 116 10.78 -1.38 -5.39
CA LEU A 116 10.51 -0.64 -4.18
C LEU A 116 11.81 0.01 -3.70
N SER A 117 11.74 1.29 -3.36
CA SER A 117 12.85 2.02 -2.75
C SER A 117 12.42 2.67 -1.44
N ALA A 118 13.34 2.68 -0.47
CA ALA A 118 13.25 3.58 0.66
C ALA A 118 13.84 4.92 0.25
N VAL A 119 13.18 6.02 0.61
CA VAL A 119 13.60 7.37 0.22
C VAL A 119 13.49 8.33 1.40
N THR A 120 14.41 9.29 1.46
CA THR A 120 14.31 10.42 2.37
C THR A 120 13.90 11.65 1.56
N THR A 121 13.10 12.52 2.17
CA THR A 121 12.64 13.76 1.58
C THR A 121 12.94 14.96 2.46
N SER A 122 13.30 16.05 1.79
CA SER A 122 13.47 17.37 2.38
C SER A 122 12.67 18.38 1.57
N HIS A 123 11.90 19.22 2.24
CA HIS A 123 11.00 20.19 1.59
C HIS A 123 10.06 19.58 0.54
N GLY A 124 9.63 18.32 0.75
CA GLY A 124 8.76 17.60 -0.18
C GLY A 124 9.46 17.06 -1.43
N HIS A 125 10.79 17.11 -1.49
CA HIS A 125 11.63 16.58 -2.57
C HIS A 125 12.49 15.41 -2.11
N ILE A 126 12.72 14.44 -2.99
CA ILE A 126 13.62 13.30 -2.70
C ILE A 126 15.07 13.78 -2.68
N ASP A 127 15.78 13.55 -1.58
CA ASP A 127 17.20 13.90 -1.41
C ASP A 127 18.13 12.68 -1.44
N SER A 128 17.60 11.48 -1.20
CA SER A 128 18.33 10.22 -1.14
C SER A 128 17.38 9.03 -1.25
N GLY A 129 17.94 7.85 -1.53
CA GLY A 129 17.20 6.61 -1.48
C GLY A 129 18.08 5.37 -1.45
N GLU A 130 17.44 4.22 -1.42
CA GLU A 130 18.07 2.91 -1.47
C GLU A 130 17.10 1.92 -2.12
N LEU A 131 17.64 1.05 -2.98
CA LEU A 131 16.84 0.00 -3.61
C LEU A 131 16.54 -1.06 -2.55
N ALA A 132 15.28 -1.12 -2.10
CA ALA A 132 14.86 -2.07 -1.09
C ALA A 132 14.54 -3.44 -1.70
N LEU A 133 13.91 -3.45 -2.88
CA LEU A 133 13.55 -4.70 -3.57
C LEU A 133 13.34 -4.46 -5.07
N LEU A 134 13.82 -5.38 -5.89
CA LEU A 134 13.49 -5.50 -7.31
C LEU A 134 12.69 -6.79 -7.52
N ALA A 135 11.53 -6.71 -8.15
CA ALA A 135 10.67 -7.87 -8.35
C ALA A 135 11.16 -8.74 -9.52
N THR A 136 12.14 -9.62 -9.29
CA THR A 136 12.65 -10.54 -10.33
C THR A 136 11.97 -11.92 -10.34
N ASP A 137 11.10 -12.18 -9.36
CA ASP A 137 10.32 -13.41 -9.20
C ASP A 137 8.94 -13.10 -8.59
N ASP A 138 8.06 -14.10 -8.56
CA ASP A 138 6.66 -13.95 -8.15
C ASP A 138 6.50 -13.55 -6.67
N GLU A 139 7.38 -14.01 -5.79
CA GLU A 139 7.35 -13.69 -4.36
C GLU A 139 7.75 -12.23 -4.13
N ALA A 140 8.84 -11.81 -4.77
CA ALA A 140 9.29 -10.43 -4.77
C ALA A 140 8.23 -9.51 -5.39
N LEU A 141 7.59 -9.93 -6.49
CA LEU A 141 6.51 -9.18 -7.14
C LEU A 141 5.32 -8.98 -6.20
N ALA A 142 4.84 -10.04 -5.55
CA ALA A 142 3.74 -9.95 -4.60
C ALA A 142 4.07 -8.99 -3.44
N THR A 143 5.32 -9.01 -2.97
CA THR A 143 5.80 -8.11 -1.92
C THR A 143 5.87 -6.65 -2.39
N VAL A 144 6.47 -6.39 -3.56
CA VAL A 144 6.54 -5.04 -4.14
C VAL A 144 5.13 -4.49 -4.37
N LYS A 145 4.23 -5.26 -4.99
CA LYS A 145 2.82 -4.85 -5.22
C LYS A 145 2.14 -4.42 -3.93
N ARG A 146 2.22 -5.25 -2.88
CA ARG A 146 1.62 -4.95 -1.58
C ARG A 146 2.19 -3.68 -0.96
N MET A 147 3.52 -3.53 -0.95
CA MET A 147 4.18 -2.38 -0.30
C MET A 147 3.98 -1.08 -1.08
N CYS A 148 3.96 -1.16 -2.41
CA CYS A 148 3.66 -0.02 -3.29
C CYS A 148 2.21 0.44 -3.13
N ALA A 149 1.24 -0.47 -3.05
CA ALA A 149 -0.16 -0.15 -2.81
C ALA A 149 -0.37 0.59 -1.47
N GLN A 150 0.32 0.14 -0.41
CA GLN A 150 0.31 0.84 0.89
C GLN A 150 0.81 2.28 0.78
N SER A 151 1.74 2.54 -0.15
CA SER A 151 2.30 3.87 -0.42
C SER A 151 1.56 4.68 -1.48
N GLY A 152 0.43 4.16 -1.99
CA GLY A 152 -0.43 4.86 -2.96
C GLY A 152 -0.03 4.64 -4.42
N TYR A 153 0.70 3.57 -4.72
CA TYR A 153 1.08 3.18 -6.08
C TYR A 153 0.31 1.94 -6.52
N GLU A 154 -0.16 1.93 -7.76
CA GLU A 154 -0.75 0.75 -8.39
C GLU A 154 0.27 0.12 -9.33
N ILE A 155 0.61 -1.14 -9.06
CA ILE A 155 1.52 -1.95 -9.87
C ILE A 155 0.68 -3.10 -10.45
N PRO A 156 0.51 -3.18 -11.79
CA PRO A 156 -0.37 -4.14 -12.44
C PRO A 156 0.16 -5.57 -12.29
#